data_AF-A0A952MGE7-F1
#
_entry.id   AF-A0A952MGE7-F1
#
_cell.length_a   1.000
_cell.length_b   1.000
_cell.length_c   1.000
_cell.angle_alpha   90.00
_cell.angle_beta   90.00
_cell.angle_gamma   90.00
#
_symmetry.space_group_name_H-M   'P 1'
#
loop_
_entity.id
_entity.type
_entity.pdbx_description
1 polymer ?
#
loop_
_entity_poly.entity_id
_entity_poly.type
_entity_poly.pdbx_seq_one_letter_code
_entity_poly.pdbx_strand_id
1 'polypeptide(L)'
;MNLNKAIFLIAFVAIAQLSYGQFREENAGHNFPDPIKQVQLYPNPAIEFLSLKFEAPQAKKVRLTVHNILGNTLEVETEIVDEHEIKLKVKELVTGYYFVSVRDEHTNLRGTYKFLKR
;
A
#
# COMPACT_ATOMS: atom_id res chain seq x y z
N MET A 1 23.76 -41.30 -17.95
CA MET A 1 23.74 -40.49 -16.71
C MET A 1 23.18 -41.35 -15.59
N ASN A 2 23.86 -41.48 -14.46
CA ASN A 2 23.42 -42.37 -13.38
C ASN A 2 22.13 -41.83 -12.74
N LEU A 3 21.18 -42.71 -12.43
CA LEU A 3 19.85 -42.36 -11.90
C LEU A 3 19.91 -41.39 -10.71
N ASN A 4 20.88 -41.59 -9.81
CA ASN A 4 21.10 -40.73 -8.64
C ASN A 4 21.48 -39.29 -9.01
N LYS A 5 22.21 -39.10 -10.12
CA LYS A 5 22.57 -37.77 -10.63
C LYS A 5 21.36 -37.07 -11.25
N ALA A 6 20.46 -37.83 -11.88
CA ALA A 6 19.22 -37.30 -12.45
C ALA A 6 18.25 -36.80 -11.37
N ILE A 7 18.10 -37.57 -10.28
CA ILE A 7 17.24 -37.19 -9.14
C ILE A 7 17.76 -35.89 -8.50
N PHE A 8 19.08 -35.78 -8.30
CA PHE A 8 19.68 -34.59 -7.72
C PHE A 8 19.49 -33.35 -8.61
N LEU A 9 19.62 -33.50 -9.93
CA LEU A 9 19.39 -32.43 -10.89
C LEU A 9 17.93 -31.93 -10.86
N ILE A 10 16.96 -32.85 -10.80
CA ILE A 10 15.53 -32.50 -10.74
C ILE A 10 15.20 -31.76 -9.43
N ALA A 11 15.73 -32.22 -8.30
CA ALA A 11 15.55 -31.55 -7.02
C ALA A 11 16.14 -30.13 -7.03
N PHE A 12 17.31 -29.95 -7.63
CA PHE A 12 17.96 -28.64 -7.75
C PHE A 12 17.14 -27.66 -8.60
N VAL A 13 16.58 -28.14 -9.72
CA VAL A 13 15.71 -27.32 -10.59
C VAL A 13 14.40 -26.95 -9.89
N ALA A 14 13.80 -27.87 -9.11
CA ALA A 14 12.57 -27.59 -8.37
C ALA A 14 12.76 -26.50 -7.30
N ILE A 15 13.90 -26.49 -6.59
CA ILE A 15 14.21 -25.47 -5.58
C ILE A 15 14.43 -24.10 -6.25
N ALA A 16 15.08 -24.05 -7.41
CA ALA A 16 15.30 -22.81 -8.15
C ALA A 16 13.99 -22.14 -8.60
N GLN A 17 12.94 -22.92 -8.88
CA GLN A 17 11.63 -22.36 -9.25
C GLN A 17 10.90 -21.71 -8.06
N LEU A 18 11.13 -22.19 -6.84
CA LEU A 18 10.54 -21.59 -5.63
C LEU A 18 11.18 -20.22 -5.30
N SER A 19 12.49 -20.06 -5.54
CA SER A 19 13.18 -18.78 -5.33
C SER A 19 12.74 -17.68 -6.31
N TYR A 20 12.42 -18.04 -7.56
CA TYR A 20 11.92 -17.08 -8.55
C TYR A 20 10.56 -16.49 -8.19
N GLY A 21 9.73 -17.20 -7.41
CA GLY A 21 8.44 -16.73 -6.92
C GLY A 21 8.54 -15.55 -5.94
N GLN A 22 9.62 -15.47 -5.16
CA GLN A 22 9.81 -14.44 -4.13
C GLN A 22 10.39 -13.12 -4.67
N PHE A 23 11.07 -13.15 -5.81
CA PHE A 23 11.77 -11.97 -6.36
C PHE A 23 10.85 -11.00 -7.14
N ARG A 24 9.71 -11.48 -7.64
CA ARG A 24 8.84 -10.71 -8.55
C ARG A 24 8.00 -9.64 -7.85
N GLU A 25 7.77 -9.76 -6.54
CA GLU A 25 6.98 -8.78 -5.79
C GLU A 25 7.78 -7.51 -5.44
N GLU A 26 9.11 -7.59 -5.35
CA GLU A 26 9.98 -6.48 -4.94
C GLU A 26 10.53 -5.66 -6.14
N ASN A 27 10.78 -6.29 -7.30
CA ASN A 27 11.50 -5.64 -8.43
C ASN A 27 10.63 -5.26 -9.64
N ALA A 28 9.36 -5.65 -9.72
CA ALA A 28 8.53 -5.41 -10.92
C ALA A 28 7.98 -3.97 -11.05
N GLY A 29 8.27 -3.06 -10.12
CA GLY A 29 7.59 -1.75 -10.00
C GLY A 29 8.45 -0.49 -10.20
N HIS A 30 9.63 -0.57 -10.81
CA HIS A 30 10.60 0.55 -10.83
C HIS A 30 10.69 1.37 -12.14
N ASN A 31 9.97 1.02 -13.21
CA ASN A 31 10.14 1.70 -14.52
C ASN A 31 8.98 2.62 -14.95
N PHE A 32 7.92 2.73 -14.15
CA PHE A 32 6.87 3.73 -14.33
C PHE A 32 6.56 4.37 -12.97
N PRO A 33 6.36 5.70 -12.88
CA PRO A 33 5.89 6.31 -11.65
C PRO A 33 4.53 5.70 -11.31
N ASP A 34 4.50 4.91 -10.24
CA ASP A 34 3.27 4.36 -9.69
C ASP A 34 2.52 5.52 -9.02
N PRO A 35 1.41 6.00 -9.60
CA PRO A 35 0.70 7.17 -9.08
C PRO A 35 0.17 6.95 -7.66
N ILE A 36 0.04 5.69 -7.22
CA ILE A 36 -0.35 5.35 -5.85
C ILE A 36 0.84 5.38 -4.90
N LYS A 37 2.09 5.29 -5.37
CA LYS A 37 3.28 5.47 -4.52
C LYS A 37 3.60 6.94 -4.23
N GLN A 38 3.04 7.86 -5.01
CA GLN A 38 3.29 9.31 -4.90
C GLN A 38 2.16 10.07 -4.16
N VAL A 39 1.61 9.49 -3.09
CA VAL A 39 0.60 10.18 -2.26
C VAL A 39 1.27 10.96 -1.14
N GLN A 40 0.91 12.24 -1.02
CA GLN A 40 1.37 13.12 0.05
C GLN A 40 0.31 13.22 1.14
N LEU A 41 0.72 13.06 2.41
CA LEU A 41 -0.14 13.13 3.58
C LEU A 41 0.14 14.41 4.38
N TYR A 42 -0.87 15.25 4.58
CA TYR A 42 -0.75 16.46 5.38
C TYR A 42 -2.05 16.87 6.09
N PRO A 43 -1.98 17.60 7.21
CA PRO A 43 -0.79 17.76 8.03
C PRO A 43 -0.40 16.42 8.67
N ASN A 44 0.90 16.20 8.85
CA ASN A 44 1.41 15.08 9.64
C ASN A 44 2.43 15.67 10.63
N PRO A 45 2.07 15.88 11.90
CA PRO A 45 0.94 15.25 12.60
C PRO A 45 -0.44 15.86 12.31
N ALA A 46 -1.48 15.02 12.30
CA ALA A 46 -2.88 15.41 12.08
C ALA A 46 -3.62 15.65 13.40
N ILE A 47 -4.58 16.59 13.41
CA ILE A 47 -5.41 16.92 14.59
C ILE A 47 -6.87 16.60 14.31
N GLU A 48 -7.50 17.29 13.36
CA GLU A 48 -8.91 17.05 13.02
C GLU A 48 -9.07 16.34 11.68
N PHE A 49 -8.22 16.71 10.72
CA PHE A 49 -8.26 16.18 9.36
C PHE A 49 -6.88 15.76 8.89
N LEU A 50 -6.86 14.79 7.99
CA LEU A 50 -5.70 14.35 7.23
C LEU A 50 -6.08 14.36 5.75
N SER A 51 -5.38 15.14 4.95
CA SER A 51 -5.49 15.17 3.49
C SER A 51 -4.51 14.19 2.85
N LEU A 52 -5.00 13.44 1.86
CA LEU A 52 -4.21 12.64 0.94
C LEU A 52 -4.27 13.32 -0.42
N LYS A 53 -3.12 13.83 -0.87
CA LYS A 53 -2.97 14.48 -2.16
C LYS A 53 -2.26 13.56 -3.14
N PHE A 54 -2.89 13.34 -4.28
CA PHE A 54 -2.41 12.51 -5.38
C PHE A 54 -1.77 13.40 -6.45
N GLU A 55 -0.68 12.94 -7.07
CA GLU A 55 -0.09 13.64 -8.22
C GLU A 55 -0.93 13.51 -9.49
N ALA A 56 -1.75 12.45 -9.59
CA ALA A 56 -2.66 12.18 -10.68
C ALA A 56 -4.13 12.17 -10.21
N PRO A 57 -5.14 12.37 -11.09
CA PRO A 57 -6.55 12.44 -10.72
C PRO A 57 -7.12 11.05 -10.36
N GLN A 58 -6.79 10.57 -9.16
CA GLN A 58 -7.07 9.23 -8.67
C GLN A 58 -8.05 9.21 -7.48
N ALA A 59 -8.43 10.36 -6.93
CA ALA A 59 -9.21 10.44 -5.69
C ALA A 59 -10.54 9.66 -5.76
N LYS A 60 -11.19 9.60 -6.93
CA LYS A 60 -12.45 8.88 -7.14
C LYS A 60 -12.28 7.40 -7.49
N LYS A 61 -11.05 6.94 -7.71
CA LYS A 61 -10.74 5.58 -8.20
C LYS A 61 -10.09 4.70 -7.13
N VAL A 62 -9.78 5.29 -5.97
CA VAL A 62 -9.10 4.61 -4.88
C VAL A 62 -10.04 4.35 -3.71
N ARG A 63 -9.85 3.19 -3.08
CA ARG A 63 -10.44 2.85 -1.81
C ARG A 63 -9.43 3.12 -0.69
N LEU A 64 -9.88 3.85 0.32
CA LEU A 64 -9.09 4.11 1.52
C LEU A 64 -9.47 3.17 2.66
N THR A 65 -8.49 2.75 3.45
CA THR A 65 -8.71 1.99 4.67
C THR A 65 -7.73 2.45 5.74
N VAL A 66 -8.24 2.82 6.91
CA VAL A 66 -7.41 3.27 8.03
C VAL A 66 -7.20 2.11 8.98
N HIS A 67 -5.95 1.90 9.40
CA HIS A 67 -5.56 0.89 10.38
C HIS A 67 -4.84 1.54 11.57
N ASN A 68 -5.06 1.00 12.77
CA ASN A 68 -4.22 1.32 13.92
C ASN A 68 -2.87 0.56 13.86
N ILE A 69 -1.99 0.80 14.82
CA ILE A 69 -0.68 0.12 14.92
C ILE A 69 -0.78 -1.41 15.11
N LEU A 70 -1.92 -1.90 15.57
CA LEU A 70 -2.18 -3.34 15.74
C LEU A 70 -2.74 -3.98 14.46
N GLY A 71 -3.01 -3.20 13.41
CA GLY A 71 -3.59 -3.65 12.14
C GLY A 71 -5.12 -3.67 12.11
N ASN A 72 -5.81 -3.28 13.19
CA ASN A 72 -7.27 -3.23 13.20
C ASN A 72 -7.76 -2.11 12.29
N THR A 73 -8.73 -2.43 11.43
CA THR A 73 -9.41 -1.46 10.57
C THR A 73 -10.30 -0.54 11.40
N LEU A 74 -10.30 0.74 11.06
CA LEU A 74 -11.10 1.78 11.69
C LEU A 74 -12.01 2.42 10.64
N GLU A 75 -13.26 2.65 11.03
CA GLU A 75 -14.19 3.44 10.24
C GLU A 75 -13.88 4.93 10.45
N VAL A 76 -13.58 5.61 9.36
CA VAL A 76 -13.23 7.04 9.35
C VAL A 76 -14.01 7.68 8.22
N GLU A 77 -14.67 8.80 8.50
CA GLU A 77 -15.37 9.58 7.47
C GLU A 77 -14.35 10.12 6.46
N THR A 78 -14.63 9.89 5.18
CA THR A 78 -13.82 10.36 4.06
C THR A 78 -14.63 11.29 3.17
N GLU A 79 -14.04 12.41 2.78
CA GLU A 79 -14.62 13.40 1.88
C GLU A 79 -13.70 13.56 0.67
N ILE A 80 -14.24 13.40 -0.54
CA ILE A 80 -13.52 13.71 -1.77
C ILE A 80 -13.61 15.22 -2.00
N VAL A 81 -12.48 15.92 -1.85
CA VAL A 81 -12.42 17.39 -2.01
C VAL A 81 -12.41 17.74 -3.49
N ASP A 82 -11.58 17.05 -4.27
CA ASP A 82 -11.51 17.17 -5.73
C ASP A 82 -10.98 15.87 -6.38
N GLU A 83 -10.48 15.93 -7.62
CA GLU A 83 -9.95 14.75 -8.32
C GLU A 83 -8.58 14.26 -7.80
N HIS A 84 -7.87 15.11 -7.06
CA HIS A 84 -6.51 14.92 -6.56
C HIS A 84 -6.42 14.90 -5.04
N GLU A 85 -7.51 15.15 -4.30
CA GLU A 85 -7.48 15.23 -2.84
C GLU A 85 -8.66 14.53 -2.19
N ILE A 86 -8.34 13.68 -1.20
CA ILE A 86 -9.30 13.09 -0.27
C ILE A 86 -8.95 13.55 1.13
N LYS A 87 -9.95 13.98 1.90
CA LYS A 87 -9.82 14.37 3.29
C LYS A 87 -10.41 13.29 4.19
N LEU A 88 -9.67 12.89 5.22
CA LEU A 88 -10.12 11.99 6.27
C LEU A 88 -10.36 12.79 7.55
N LYS A 89 -11.49 12.56 8.21
CA LYS A 89 -11.81 13.17 9.50
C LYS A 89 -11.28 12.30 10.64
N VAL A 90 -10.12 12.66 11.16
CA VAL A 90 -9.39 11.90 12.18
C VAL A 90 -9.62 12.40 13.60
N LYS A 91 -10.47 13.41 13.79
CA LYS A 91 -10.72 14.08 15.09
C LYS A 91 -11.03 13.10 16.24
N GLU A 92 -11.87 12.10 15.96
CA GLU A 92 -12.33 11.12 16.96
C GLU A 92 -11.31 9.99 17.23
N LEU A 93 -10.20 9.96 16.49
CA LEU A 93 -9.13 8.99 16.74
C LEU A 93 -8.30 9.40 17.96
N VAL A 94 -7.94 8.41 18.77
CA VAL A 94 -7.00 8.60 19.88
C VAL A 94 -5.62 9.01 19.36
N THR A 95 -4.85 9.72 20.19
CA THR A 95 -3.46 10.09 19.86
C THR A 95 -2.61 8.84 19.62
N GLY A 96 -1.87 8.80 18.51
CA GLY A 96 -1.06 7.64 18.15
C GLY A 96 -0.71 7.54 16.67
N TYR A 97 -0.03 6.45 16.31
CA TYR A 97 0.32 6.16 14.92
C TYR A 97 -0.75 5.31 14.24
N TYR A 98 -1.01 5.67 12.98
CA TYR A 98 -1.99 5.03 12.13
C TYR A 98 -1.42 4.83 10.72
N PHE A 99 -2.05 3.95 9.97
CA PHE A 99 -1.72 3.66 8.60
C PHE A 99 -2.95 3.88 7.71
N VAL A 100 -2.78 4.60 6.61
CA VAL A 100 -3.79 4.71 5.56
C VAL A 100 -3.34 3.85 4.39
N SER A 101 -4.13 2.83 4.09
CA SER A 101 -3.99 2.00 2.90
C SER A 101 -4.79 2.64 1.77
N VAL A 102 -4.15 2.83 0.63
CA VAL A 102 -4.72 3.32 -0.63
C VAL A 102 -4.68 2.16 -1.62
N ARG A 103 -5.82 1.80 -2.19
CA ARG A 103 -5.91 0.73 -3.19
C ARG A 103 -6.71 1.20 -4.40
N ASP A 104 -6.17 1.05 -5.59
CA ASP A 104 -6.93 1.24 -6.83
C ASP A 104 -7.63 -0.07 -7.19
N GLU A 105 -8.94 0.03 -7.44
CA GLU A 105 -9.80 -1.13 -7.70
C GLU A 105 -9.55 -1.75 -9.09
N HIS A 106 -8.97 -1.01 -10.02
CA HIS A 106 -8.75 -1.44 -11.40
C HIS A 106 -7.35 -2.00 -11.64
N THR A 107 -6.33 -1.42 -11.00
CA THR A 107 -4.93 -1.70 -11.32
C THR A 107 -4.22 -2.61 -10.32
N ASN A 108 -4.90 -3.01 -9.23
CA ASN A 108 -4.32 -3.72 -8.07
C ASN A 108 -3.16 -2.97 -7.39
N LEU A 109 -2.89 -1.72 -7.78
CA LEU A 109 -1.87 -0.89 -7.15
C LEU A 109 -2.29 -0.58 -5.70
N ARG A 110 -1.33 -0.68 -4.79
CA ARG A 110 -1.54 -0.49 -3.35
C ARG A 110 -0.40 0.32 -2.75
N GLY A 111 -0.74 1.27 -1.89
CA GLY A 111 0.19 2.06 -1.08
C GLY A 111 -0.27 2.08 0.37
N THR A 112 0.66 2.12 1.32
CA THR A 112 0.33 2.25 2.75
C THR A 112 1.18 3.35 3.36
N TYR A 113 0.53 4.28 4.03
CA TYR A 113 1.15 5.52 4.51
C TYR A 113 0.94 5.70 6.01
N LYS A 114 2.04 5.95 6.73
CA LYS A 114 2.00 6.20 8.18
C LYS A 114 1.73 7.67 8.47
N PHE A 115 0.83 7.96 9.40
CA PHE A 115 0.68 9.31 9.97
C PHE A 115 0.57 9.26 11.50
N LEU A 116 0.87 10.40 12.14
CA LEU A 116 0.72 10.61 13.57
C LEU A 116 -0.55 11.43 13.81
N LYS A 117 -1.48 10.92 14.62
CA LYS A 117 -2.60 11.69 15.20
C LYS A 117 -2.13 12.32 16.52
N ARG A 118 -2.30 13.63 16.67
CA ARG A 118 -2.10 14.37 17.92
C ARG A 118 -3.41 14.60 18.64
#